data_AF-A0A820WKV0-F1
#
_entry.id   AF-A0A820WKV0-F1
#
_cell.length_a   1.000
_cell.length_b   1.000
_cell.length_c   1.000
_cell.angle_alpha   90.00
_cell.angle_beta   90.00
_cell.angle_gamma   90.00
#
_symmetry.space_group_name_H-M   'P 1'
#
loop_
_entity.id
_entity.type
_entity.pdbx_description
1 polymer ?
#
loop_
_entity_poly.entity_id
_entity_poly.type
_entity_poly.pdbx_seq_one_letter_code
_entity_poly.pdbx_strand_id
1 'polypeptide(L)'
;DNATKLGAKVFLVSKDAEQLKGVENSFHFIIDTVSAPHDVVSMINLLSFQGVYCIVGASPKPVEIPTLILLSKRPIVTGSLIGGMKETHTRNA
;
A
#
# COMPACT_ATOMS: atom_id res chain seq x y z
N ASP A 1 -11.93 16.16 -7.11
CA ASP A 1 -12.49 15.79 -8.43
C ASP A 1 -12.11 14.41 -8.95
N ASN A 2 -10.83 14.08 -9.17
CA ASN A 2 -10.50 12.80 -9.82
C ASN A 2 -10.80 11.55 -8.97
N ALA A 3 -10.52 11.59 -7.66
CA ALA A 3 -10.78 10.46 -6.77
C ALA A 3 -12.27 10.11 -6.67
N THR A 4 -13.13 11.12 -6.57
CA THR A 4 -14.59 10.94 -6.53
C THR A 4 -15.13 10.35 -7.84
N LYS A 5 -14.59 10.77 -8.99
CA LYS A 5 -14.94 10.20 -10.31
C LYS A 5 -14.58 8.72 -10.44
N LEU A 6 -13.54 8.27 -9.73
CA LEU A 6 -13.13 6.86 -9.68
C LEU A 6 -13.90 6.03 -8.64
N GLY A 7 -14.89 6.62 -7.96
CA GLY A 7 -15.69 5.94 -6.95
C GLY A 7 -15.01 5.80 -5.58
N ALA A 8 -13.95 6.57 -5.32
CA ALA A 8 -13.31 6.57 -4.01
C ALA A 8 -14.29 7.11 -2.95
N LYS A 9 -14.52 6.33 -1.89
CA LYS A 9 -15.37 6.72 -0.75
C LYS A 9 -14.70 7.75 0.13
N VAL A 10 -13.38 7.68 0.24
CA VAL A 10 -12.55 8.55 1.05
C VAL A 10 -11.30 8.90 0.24
N PHE A 11 -10.88 10.15 0.32
CA PHE A 11 -9.63 10.63 -0.25
C PHE A 11 -8.80 11.22 0.89
N LEU A 12 -7.55 10.77 1.01
CA LEU A 12 -6.63 11.20 2.05
C LEU A 12 -5.35 11.72 1.42
N VAL A 13 -4.80 12.79 1.98
CA VAL A 13 -3.52 13.35 1.56
C VAL A 13 -2.41 12.75 2.42
N SER A 14 -1.47 12.01 1.82
CA SER A 14 -0.40 11.34 2.56
C SER A 14 0.58 12.29 3.27
N LYS A 15 0.60 13.58 2.92
CA LYS A 15 1.39 14.63 3.59
C LYS A 15 0.65 15.29 4.75
N ASP A 16 -0.66 15.03 4.88
CA ASP A 16 -1.49 15.59 5.94
C ASP A 16 -1.54 14.57 7.09
N ALA A 17 -0.73 14.82 8.12
CA ALA A 17 -0.61 13.93 9.26
C ALA A 17 -1.92 13.83 10.06
N GLU A 18 -2.76 14.86 10.07
CA GLU A 18 -4.03 14.85 10.80
C GLU A 18 -5.03 13.90 10.13
N GLN A 19 -5.10 13.94 8.79
CA GLN A 19 -5.93 13.01 8.02
C GLN A 19 -5.50 11.57 8.20
N LEU A 20 -4.18 11.30 8.17
CA LEU A 20 -3.66 9.95 8.34
C LEU A 20 -3.88 9.40 9.76
N LYS A 21 -3.74 10.25 10.78
CA LYS A 21 -3.98 9.86 12.17
C LYS A 21 -5.41 9.39 12.41
N GLY A 22 -6.38 10.01 11.74
CA GLY A 22 -7.79 9.63 11.83
C GLY A 22 -8.13 8.23 11.29
N VAL A 23 -7.21 7.62 10.53
CA VAL A 23 -7.41 6.31 9.90
C VAL A 23 -6.32 5.29 10.24
N GLU A 24 -5.57 5.52 11.33
CA GLU A 24 -4.62 4.53 11.81
C GLU A 24 -5.30 3.18 12.09
N ASN A 25 -4.60 2.09 11.75
CA ASN A 25 -5.09 0.72 11.92
C ASN A 25 -6.45 0.41 11.26
N SER A 26 -6.88 1.20 10.28
CA SER A 26 -8.21 1.11 9.67
C SER A 26 -8.25 0.28 8.39
N PHE A 27 -7.09 0.00 7.79
CA PHE A 27 -7.02 -0.73 6.52
C PHE A 27 -6.53 -2.16 6.74
N HIS A 28 -7.21 -3.14 6.16
CA HIS A 28 -6.73 -4.52 6.14
C HIS A 28 -5.75 -4.78 4.98
N PHE A 29 -5.79 -3.95 3.94
CA PHE A 29 -5.06 -4.13 2.70
C PHE A 29 -4.76 -2.77 2.05
N ILE A 30 -3.52 -2.59 1.61
CA ILE A 30 -3.06 -1.41 0.87
C ILE A 30 -2.32 -1.89 -0.39
N ILE A 31 -2.67 -1.33 -1.54
CA ILE A 31 -1.91 -1.48 -2.79
C ILE A 31 -1.09 -0.21 -2.99
N ASP A 32 0.23 -0.36 -2.99
CA ASP A 32 1.18 0.71 -3.22
C ASP A 32 1.61 0.74 -4.68
N THR A 33 1.17 1.78 -5.38
CA THR A 33 1.42 2.02 -6.80
C THR A 33 2.47 3.12 -7.04
N VAL A 34 3.16 3.59 -6.00
CA VAL A 34 4.03 4.77 -6.08
C VAL A 34 5.42 4.38 -6.56
N SER A 35 5.77 4.76 -7.80
CA SER A 35 7.09 4.51 -8.42
C SER A 35 8.14 5.60 -8.11
N ALA A 36 7.97 6.33 -7.01
CA ALA A 36 8.89 7.36 -6.55
C ALA A 36 9.20 7.15 -5.06
N PRO A 37 10.31 7.71 -4.54
CA PRO A 37 10.60 7.65 -3.10
C PRO A 37 9.45 8.19 -2.26
N HIS A 38 8.97 7.38 -1.33
CA HIS A 38 7.87 7.73 -0.44
C HIS A 38 8.00 6.97 0.90
N ASP A 39 7.26 7.43 1.90
CA ASP A 39 7.30 6.87 3.27
C ASP A 39 6.39 5.64 3.39
N VAL A 40 6.99 4.46 3.18
CA VAL A 40 6.32 3.15 3.33
C VAL A 40 5.93 2.88 4.78
N VAL A 41 6.71 3.36 5.75
CA VAL A 41 6.49 3.10 7.17
C VAL A 41 5.19 3.73 7.64
N SER A 42 4.94 4.98 7.25
CA SER A 42 3.67 5.65 7.53
C SER A 42 2.48 4.90 6.93
N MET A 43 2.61 4.36 5.72
CA MET A 43 1.53 3.60 5.08
C MET A 43 1.26 2.25 5.76
N ILE A 44 2.32 1.52 6.14
CA ILE A 44 2.19 0.29 6.95
C ILE A 44 1.52 0.60 8.29
N ASN A 45 1.74 1.79 8.87
CA ASN A 45 1.09 2.16 10.11
C ASN A 45 -0.42 2.38 10.00
N LEU A 46 -0.94 2.64 8.80
CA LEU A 46 -2.38 2.70 8.56
C LEU A 46 -3.02 1.30 8.54
N LEU A 47 -2.22 0.25 8.36
CA LEU A 47 -2.71 -1.13 8.38
C LEU A 47 -3.11 -1.56 9.79
N SER A 48 -4.22 -2.29 9.86
CA SER A 48 -4.62 -3.05 11.04
C SER A 48 -3.60 -4.15 11.35
N PHE A 49 -3.68 -4.74 12.54
CA PHE A 49 -2.87 -5.91 12.89
C PHE A 49 -3.03 -7.01 11.84
N GLN A 50 -1.91 -7.57 11.36
CA GLN A 50 -1.85 -8.54 10.26
C GLN A 50 -2.38 -8.05 8.90
N GLY A 51 -2.47 -6.73 8.71
CA GLY A 51 -2.82 -6.16 7.41
C GLY A 51 -1.75 -6.43 6.34
N VAL A 52 -2.17 -6.32 5.08
CA VAL A 52 -1.32 -6.60 3.92
C VAL A 52 -0.91 -5.29 3.23
N TYR A 53 0.39 -5.14 3.00
CA TYR A 53 0.98 -4.10 2.17
C TYR A 53 1.50 -4.73 0.87
N CYS A 54 0.85 -4.44 -0.26
CA CYS A 54 1.21 -4.99 -1.57
C CYS A 54 1.88 -3.93 -2.44
N ILE A 55 3.16 -4.13 -2.75
CA ILE A 55 3.97 -3.20 -3.55
C ILE A 55 3.89 -3.58 -5.03
N VAL A 56 3.40 -2.67 -5.85
CA VAL A 56 3.43 -2.77 -7.32
C VAL A 56 4.19 -1.59 -7.96
N GLY A 57 4.43 -0.51 -7.20
CA GLY A 57 5.29 0.60 -7.60
C GLY A 57 6.77 0.26 -7.52
N ALA A 58 7.55 0.69 -8.51
CA ALA A 58 9.00 0.46 -8.57
C ALA A 58 9.77 1.73 -8.21
N SER A 59 9.90 2.01 -6.89
CA SER A 59 10.75 3.10 -6.41
C SER A 59 12.24 2.74 -6.58
N PRO A 60 13.10 3.68 -7.00
CA PRO A 60 14.54 3.43 -7.14
C PRO A 60 15.28 3.35 -5.79
N LYS A 61 14.65 3.77 -4.69
CA LYS A 61 15.24 3.68 -3.35
C LYS A 61 14.78 2.39 -2.65
N PRO A 62 15.67 1.70 -1.91
CA PRO A 62 15.29 0.57 -1.08
C PRO A 62 14.19 0.95 -0.08
N VAL A 63 13.33 -0.01 0.23
CA VAL A 63 12.31 0.12 1.27
C VAL A 63 12.92 -0.28 2.60
N GLU A 64 12.93 0.64 3.56
CA GLU A 64 13.44 0.42 4.91
C GLU A 64 12.26 0.24 5.88
N ILE A 65 12.18 -0.92 6.54
CA ILE A 65 11.10 -1.23 7.49
C ILE A 65 11.71 -1.54 8.86
N PRO A 66 11.38 -0.75 9.90
CA PRO A 66 11.82 -1.02 11.26
C PRO A 66 11.32 -2.37 11.78
N THR A 67 12.21 -3.18 12.35
CA THR A 67 11.88 -4.50 12.94
C THR A 67 10.76 -4.42 13.98
N LEU A 68 10.71 -3.34 14.76
CA LEU A 68 9.67 -3.16 15.77
C LEU A 68 8.26 -3.11 15.17
N ILE A 69 8.10 -2.57 13.97
CA ILE A 69 6.83 -2.57 13.25
C ILE A 69 6.46 -3.98 12.80
N LEU A 70 7.43 -4.75 12.31
CA LEU A 70 7.21 -6.15 11.94
C LEU A 70 6.75 -6.98 13.15
N LEU A 71 7.38 -6.78 14.31
CA LEU A 71 7.04 -7.52 15.54
C LEU A 71 5.69 -7.11 16.13
N SER A 72 5.40 -5.80 16.16
CA SER A 72 4.20 -5.26 16.80
C SER A 72 2.94 -5.40 15.95
N LYS A 73 3.04 -5.19 14.63
CA LYS A 73 1.89 -5.21 13.72
C LYS A 73 1.75 -6.50 12.92
N ARG A 74 2.83 -7.27 12.76
CA ARG A 74 2.90 -8.47 11.91
C ARG A 74 2.34 -8.23 10.51
N PRO A 75 2.70 -7.12 9.83
CA PRO A 75 2.18 -6.84 8.50
C PRO A 75 2.70 -7.89 7.52
N ILE A 76 1.88 -8.22 6.53
CA ILE A 76 2.31 -9.01 5.37
C ILE A 76 2.79 -8.01 4.32
N VAL A 77 4.09 -7.93 4.09
CA VAL A 77 4.67 -7.11 3.03
C VAL A 77 4.95 -8.00 1.83
N THR A 78 4.27 -7.75 0.72
CA THR A 78 4.36 -8.54 -0.50
C THR A 78 4.49 -7.61 -1.71
N GLY A 79 4.81 -8.16 -2.87
CA GLY A 79 4.89 -7.39 -4.09
C GLY A 79 4.52 -8.21 -5.31
N SER A 80 4.07 -7.52 -6.36
CA SER A 80 3.75 -8.14 -7.64
C SER A 80 4.16 -7.22 -8.78
N LEU A 81 5.05 -7.71 -9.65
CA LEU A 81 5.49 -6.97 -10.83
C LEU A 81 4.49 -7.09 -11.99
N ILE A 82 3.73 -8.18 -12.03
CA ILE A 82 2.75 -8.49 -13.09
C ILE A 82 1.48 -9.08 -12.49
N GLY A 83 0.36 -8.99 -13.21
CA GLY A 83 -0.87 -9.70 -12.85
C GLY A 83 -0.69 -11.22 -12.93
N GLY A 84 -1.43 -11.97 -12.11
CA GLY A 84 -1.38 -13.44 -12.11
C GLY A 84 -1.73 -14.05 -13.48
N MET A 85 -1.18 -15.23 -13.78
CA MET A 85 -1.26 -15.93 -15.08
C MET A 85 -2.67 -15.97 -15.72
N LYS A 86 -3.72 -16.09 -14.90
CA LYS A 86 -5.13 -16.15 -15.35
C LYS A 86 -5.59 -14.87 -16.04
N GLU A 87 -5.00 -13.73 -15.70
CA GLU A 87 -5.33 -12.41 -16.23
C GLU A 87 -4.30 -11.90 -17.24
N THR A 88 -3.05 -12.36 -17.17
CA THR A 88 -1.96 -11.90 -18.04
C THR A 88 -1.76 -12.71 -19.31
N HIS A 89 -2.28 -13.95 -19.39
CA HIS A 89 -2.20 -14.73 -20.63
C HIS A 89 -3.52 -14.57 -21.42
N THR A 90 -3.50 -13.72 -22.45
CA THR A 90 -4.46 -13.84 -23.55
C THR A 90 -4.39 -15.26 -24.11
N ARG A 91 -5.54 -15.94 -24.19
CA ARG A 91 -5.71 -17.13 -25.03
C ARG A 91 -5.08 -16.87 -26.39
N ASN A 92 -3.92 -17.46 -26.65
CA ASN A 92 -3.39 -17.85 -27.96
C ASN A 92 -2.03 -18.51 -27.74
N ALA A 93 -2.06 -19.83 -27.55
CA ALA A 93 -1.05 -20.74 -28.05
C ALA A 93 -1.77 -21.72 -28.98
#